data_AF-A0A034VBW8-F1
#
_entry.id   AF-A0A034VBW8-F1
#
_cell.length_a   1.000
_cell.length_b   1.000
_cell.length_c   1.000
_cell.angle_alpha   90.00
_cell.angle_beta   90.00
_cell.angle_gamma   90.00
#
_symmetry.space_group_name_H-M   'P 1'
#
loop_
_entity.id
_entity.type
_entity.pdbx_description
1 polymer ?
#
loop_
_entity_poly.entity_id
_entity_poly.type
_entity_poly.pdbx_seq_one_letter_code
_entity_poly.pdbx_strand_id
1 'polypeptide(L)'
;LDAVPSGGGSVLKPTSYILADISEKLDAVPSGGGSVLKPTSYILADISEKLVAAIALRSIQSKYSKIIDEAINRVVSTWQENPYGNLTAQDIFYVRICKFQEIFQAFSDIADNRIESQQQTTTLAMLISDINTIVLHIISEIKSSREHNGTLYTLPQEKANVHEYLPWTAMSGSVGLRDTLSHLVDISVRYGAHCTNEPELKQRLYRQIYEMVDAILDGRKHYLESVHDSEKYNVLLQQFESQRRELISILIDDEQYEYAAKLAEKYLDFQCLVIICDETKNQDRLDGYIKKFEEYDFSQFAINWHLRQNRQGEVFERFKGNQAALSQFMRDHPTLGWIQLVFNGDFERAAKILLQLAQNETEFVQRKKSMLSLAKLAAFASADSDLGIQLESINAELNIIDYQEQLSEALMQNFGYDVENPKVLKVEEIINLFISEENENVNEFEFRKALELLNYIDEPYDVRHKIWSAAILRDNWTAYDANNAVDYLQNLIFFKLVEVCHLMDGDCETFLPPMEDFLNSTELGDLVHNTSFQYLFKLTYEYIADAFKKPIETSMEL
;
A
#
# COMPACT_ATOMS: atom_id res chain seq x y z
N LEU A 1 3.47 -2.68 89.58
CA LEU A 1 4.30 -3.08 88.42
C LEU A 1 3.39 -3.10 87.19
N ASP A 2 2.66 -2.00 86.93
CA ASP A 2 3.14 -0.76 86.28
C ASP A 2 3.52 -1.04 84.82
N ALA A 3 3.02 -0.39 83.77
CA ALA A 3 2.19 0.81 83.65
C ALA A 3 1.52 0.87 82.25
N VAL A 4 0.36 1.54 82.23
CA VAL A 4 -0.30 2.42 81.24
C VAL A 4 0.24 2.51 79.79
N PRO A 5 -0.67 2.58 78.78
CA PRO A 5 -0.39 2.70 77.35
C PRO A 5 -0.25 4.16 76.85
N SER A 6 0.48 4.34 75.75
CA SER A 6 0.41 5.48 74.82
C SER A 6 0.18 4.91 73.42
N GLY A 7 -0.76 5.33 72.58
CA GLY A 7 -1.33 6.66 72.41
C GLY A 7 -0.98 7.12 70.99
N GLY A 8 -1.86 6.86 70.02
CA GLY A 8 -1.70 7.29 68.63
C GLY A 8 -2.82 6.76 67.73
N GLY A 9 -4.00 7.38 67.79
CA GLY A 9 -5.14 7.15 66.88
C GLY A 9 -4.78 7.42 65.41
N SER A 10 -5.33 6.65 64.48
CA SER A 10 -6.55 6.96 63.69
C SER A 10 -6.45 8.31 62.97
N VAL A 11 -6.64 8.42 61.66
CA VAL A 11 -7.94 8.36 60.97
C VAL A 11 -7.59 8.48 59.48
N LEU A 12 -8.13 7.63 58.59
CA LEU A 12 -8.37 7.88 57.14
C LEU A 12 -8.87 6.65 56.34
N LYS A 13 -9.40 5.59 57.01
CA LYS A 13 -10.01 4.41 56.35
C LYS A 13 -11.55 4.32 56.25
N PRO A 14 -12.43 5.25 56.71
CA PRO A 14 -13.88 5.01 56.64
C PRO A 14 -14.54 5.32 55.29
N THR A 15 -13.94 6.14 54.42
CA THR A 15 -14.63 6.69 53.23
C THR A 15 -14.79 5.72 52.07
N SER A 16 -13.84 4.80 51.87
CA SER A 16 -13.90 3.82 50.76
C SER A 16 -15.00 2.77 50.96
N TYR A 17 -15.21 2.31 52.20
CA TYR A 17 -16.25 1.33 52.52
C TYR A 17 -17.66 1.94 52.43
N ILE A 18 -17.83 3.21 52.82
CA ILE A 18 -19.14 3.89 52.79
C ILE A 18 -19.60 4.16 51.35
N LEU A 19 -18.69 4.55 50.44
CA LEU A 19 -19.03 4.77 49.03
C LEU A 19 -19.35 3.46 48.30
N ALA A 20 -18.66 2.37 48.62
CA ALA A 20 -18.98 1.04 48.09
C ALA A 20 -20.41 0.60 48.49
N ASP A 21 -20.75 0.70 49.78
CA ASP A 21 -22.08 0.36 50.32
C ASP A 21 -23.22 1.25 49.78
N ILE A 22 -22.93 2.50 49.41
CA ILE A 22 -23.90 3.43 48.82
C ILE A 22 -24.06 3.18 47.32
N SER A 23 -22.97 2.84 46.62
CA SER A 23 -22.99 2.50 45.19
C SER A 23 -23.71 1.19 44.87
N GLU A 24 -23.77 0.26 45.83
CA GLU A 24 -24.60 -0.94 45.73
C GLU A 24 -26.10 -0.63 45.78
N LYS A 25 -26.50 0.48 46.44
CA LYS A 25 -27.90 0.83 46.71
C LYS A 25 -28.52 1.82 45.74
N LEU A 26 -27.75 2.49 44.89
CA LEU A 26 -28.23 3.50 43.96
C LEU A 26 -28.17 2.96 42.53
N ASP A 27 -29.36 2.68 41.98
CA ASP A 27 -29.53 2.23 40.60
C ASP A 27 -29.26 3.35 39.59
N ALA A 28 -28.72 2.96 38.43
CA ALA A 28 -28.22 3.82 37.37
C ALA A 28 -29.21 4.92 36.97
N VAL A 29 -28.69 6.12 36.71
CA VAL A 29 -29.49 7.29 36.32
C VAL A 29 -29.28 7.54 34.83
N PRO A 30 -30.34 7.85 34.04
CA PRO A 30 -30.17 8.28 32.66
C PRO A 30 -29.38 9.60 32.61
N SER A 31 -28.20 9.56 31.99
CA SER A 31 -27.40 10.75 31.74
C SER A 31 -27.97 11.52 30.54
N GLY A 32 -27.95 12.85 30.61
CA GLY A 32 -28.56 13.76 29.64
C GLY A 32 -28.17 13.43 28.19
N GLY A 33 -29.17 13.04 27.40
CA GLY A 33 -28.99 12.53 26.03
C GLY A 33 -29.48 11.10 25.80
N GLY A 34 -30.24 10.50 26.72
CA GLY A 34 -31.31 9.53 26.39
C GLY A 34 -30.94 8.12 25.93
N SER A 35 -29.67 7.70 25.82
CA SER A 35 -29.35 6.34 25.33
C SER A 35 -28.42 5.49 26.20
N VAL A 36 -27.81 6.03 27.27
CA VAL A 36 -26.88 5.25 28.11
C VAL A 36 -27.19 5.47 29.59
N LEU A 37 -27.54 4.40 30.30
CA LEU A 37 -27.69 4.39 31.76
C LEU A 37 -26.30 4.53 32.37
N LYS A 38 -26.04 5.63 33.10
CA LYS A 38 -24.79 5.80 33.83
C LYS A 38 -24.98 5.39 35.29
N PRO A 39 -24.18 4.44 35.81
CA PRO A 39 -24.09 4.13 37.22
C PRO A 39 -23.84 5.38 38.06
N THR A 40 -24.47 5.45 39.23
CA THR A 40 -24.35 6.60 40.13
C THR A 40 -22.91 6.84 40.58
N SER A 41 -22.09 5.79 40.68
CA SER A 41 -20.64 5.89 40.95
C SER A 41 -19.90 6.72 39.89
N TYR A 42 -20.21 6.51 38.61
CA TYR A 42 -19.61 7.27 37.52
C TYR A 42 -20.11 8.71 37.44
N ILE A 43 -21.36 8.96 37.83
CA ILE A 43 -21.89 10.34 37.92
C ILE A 43 -21.20 11.10 39.07
N LEU A 44 -20.98 10.45 40.21
CA LEU A 44 -20.24 11.04 41.33
C LEU A 44 -18.77 11.27 40.97
N ALA A 45 -18.16 10.37 40.20
CA ALA A 45 -16.84 10.56 39.63
C ALA A 45 -16.80 11.78 38.70
N ASP A 46 -17.75 11.89 37.75
CA ASP A 46 -17.87 13.03 36.83
C ASP A 46 -18.01 14.36 37.60
N ILE A 47 -18.82 14.41 38.67
CA ILE A 47 -18.97 15.60 39.52
C ILE A 47 -17.69 15.91 40.30
N SER A 48 -17.03 14.89 40.85
CA SER A 48 -15.74 15.03 41.53
C SER A 48 -14.68 15.60 40.59
N GLU A 49 -14.59 15.09 39.36
CA GLU A 49 -13.68 15.61 38.34
C GLU A 49 -14.00 17.08 37.99
N LYS A 50 -15.28 17.43 37.85
CA LYS A 50 -15.70 18.83 37.60
C LYS A 50 -15.37 19.77 38.76
N LEU A 51 -15.43 19.30 40.00
CA LEU A 51 -14.99 20.07 41.18
C LEU A 51 -13.48 20.31 41.17
N VAL A 52 -12.69 19.27 40.88
CA VAL A 52 -11.23 19.40 40.73
C VAL A 52 -10.90 20.36 39.60
N ALA A 53 -11.61 20.25 38.47
CA ALA A 53 -11.44 21.16 37.33
C ALA A 53 -11.73 22.62 37.69
N ALA A 54 -12.79 22.88 38.48
CA ALA A 54 -13.11 24.21 38.95
C ALA A 54 -12.05 24.77 39.91
N ILE A 55 -11.48 23.94 40.79
CA ILE A 55 -10.37 24.33 41.67
C ILE A 55 -9.12 24.67 40.85
N ALA A 56 -8.80 23.85 39.83
CA ALA A 56 -7.69 24.08 38.92
C ALA A 56 -7.84 25.37 38.12
N LEU A 57 -9.04 25.65 37.59
CA LEU A 57 -9.32 26.93 36.91
C LEU A 57 -9.09 28.11 37.85
N ARG A 58 -9.58 28.02 39.09
CA ARG A 58 -9.44 29.08 40.09
C ARG A 58 -7.99 29.34 40.50
N SER A 59 -7.15 28.31 40.55
CA SER A 59 -5.73 28.45 40.88
C SER A 59 -4.98 29.26 39.80
N ILE A 60 -5.31 29.01 38.53
CA ILE A 60 -4.69 29.66 37.36
C ILE A 60 -5.30 31.03 37.04
N GLN A 61 -6.51 31.31 37.53
CA GLN A 61 -7.21 32.57 37.28
C GLN A 61 -6.39 33.82 37.62
N SER A 62 -5.52 33.74 38.63
CA SER A 62 -4.60 34.84 38.98
C SER A 62 -3.62 35.21 37.86
N LYS A 63 -3.23 34.27 37.01
CA LYS A 63 -2.26 34.45 35.92
C LYS A 63 -2.91 34.85 34.60
N TYR A 64 -4.10 34.31 34.30
CA TYR A 64 -4.81 34.53 33.04
C TYR A 64 -6.21 35.15 33.24
N SER A 65 -6.32 36.09 34.17
CA SER A 65 -7.60 36.69 34.57
C SER A 65 -8.42 37.22 33.39
N LYS A 66 -7.78 37.93 32.46
CA LYS A 66 -8.47 38.51 31.29
C LYS A 66 -9.21 37.47 30.45
N ILE A 67 -8.53 36.37 30.09
CA ILE A 67 -9.09 35.31 29.22
C ILE A 67 -10.16 34.54 29.99
N ILE A 68 -9.89 34.22 31.26
CA ILE A 68 -10.80 33.43 32.10
C ILE A 68 -12.06 34.22 32.43
N ASP A 69 -11.94 35.50 32.77
CA ASP A 69 -13.10 36.36 33.07
C ASP A 69 -13.94 36.62 31.81
N GLU A 70 -13.31 36.81 30.64
CA GLU A 70 -14.01 36.91 29.35
C GLU A 70 -14.79 35.63 29.05
N ALA A 71 -14.19 34.45 29.26
CA ALA A 71 -14.84 33.16 29.08
C ALA A 71 -16.01 32.95 30.06
N ILE A 72 -15.82 33.26 31.34
CA ILE A 72 -16.87 33.15 32.37
C ILE A 72 -18.05 34.04 32.03
N ASN A 73 -17.81 35.29 31.65
CA ASN A 73 -18.86 36.22 31.26
C ASN A 73 -19.66 35.72 30.05
N ARG A 74 -18.98 35.11 29.07
CA ARG A 74 -19.63 34.52 27.89
C ARG A 74 -20.52 33.34 28.28
N VAL A 75 -20.03 32.42 29.12
CA VAL A 75 -20.83 31.29 29.63
C VAL A 75 -22.07 31.76 30.40
N VAL A 76 -21.90 32.72 31.30
CA VAL A 76 -23.01 33.28 32.09
C VAL A 76 -24.03 33.97 31.19
N SER A 77 -23.58 34.63 30.12
CA SER A 77 -24.45 35.23 29.10
C SER A 77 -25.24 34.16 28.33
N THR A 78 -24.63 33.03 27.99
CA THR A 78 -25.31 31.89 27.37
C THR A 78 -26.40 31.31 28.28
N TRP A 79 -26.21 31.36 29.60
CA TRP A 79 -27.23 30.97 30.57
C TRP A 79 -28.36 31.98 30.75
N GLN A 80 -28.28 33.15 30.10
CA GLN A 80 -29.22 34.27 30.24
C GLN A 80 -29.43 34.72 31.69
N GLU A 81 -28.41 34.54 32.54
CA GLU A 81 -28.46 34.94 33.95
C GLU A 81 -27.63 36.19 34.18
N ASN A 82 -28.29 37.26 34.61
CA ASN A 82 -27.59 38.48 34.98
C ASN A 82 -27.25 38.46 36.48
N PRO A 83 -26.05 38.90 36.87
CA PRO A 83 -25.72 39.07 38.28
C PRO A 83 -26.67 40.05 38.96
N TYR A 84 -27.30 39.60 40.05
CA TYR A 84 -28.15 40.43 40.90
C TYR A 84 -27.36 40.93 42.12
N GLY A 85 -27.33 42.24 42.35
CA GLY A 85 -26.71 42.84 43.54
C GLY A 85 -25.17 42.84 43.49
N ASN A 86 -24.52 42.35 44.56
CA ASN A 86 -23.06 42.29 44.69
C ASN A 86 -22.43 40.99 44.14
N LEU A 87 -23.24 40.11 43.55
CA LEU A 87 -22.75 38.85 42.95
C LEU A 87 -22.00 39.15 41.66
N THR A 88 -20.87 38.50 41.45
CA THR A 88 -20.12 38.55 40.20
C THR A 88 -20.52 37.40 39.28
N ALA A 89 -20.22 37.52 37.99
CA ALA A 89 -20.40 36.41 37.04
C ALA A 89 -19.61 35.15 37.44
N GLN A 90 -18.48 35.33 38.13
CA GLN A 90 -17.69 34.23 38.69
C GLN A 90 -18.47 33.45 39.75
N ASP A 91 -19.21 34.14 40.63
CA ASP A 91 -19.99 33.49 41.67
C ASP A 91 -21.11 32.62 41.07
N ILE A 92 -21.78 33.10 40.02
CA ILE A 92 -22.81 32.34 39.30
C ILE A 92 -22.20 31.11 38.62
N PHE A 93 -21.02 31.27 38.00
CA PHE A 93 -20.31 30.18 37.35
C PHE A 93 -19.92 29.06 38.31
N TYR A 94 -19.27 29.40 39.44
CA TYR A 94 -18.83 28.40 40.42
C TYR A 94 -19.98 27.77 41.22
N VAL A 95 -21.18 28.35 41.22
CA VAL A 95 -22.39 27.69 41.76
C VAL A 95 -22.89 26.57 40.83
N ARG A 96 -22.67 26.69 39.52
CA ARG A 96 -23.17 25.74 38.50
C ARG A 96 -22.10 24.81 37.92
N ILE A 97 -21.35 24.16 38.80
CA ILE A 97 -20.25 23.23 38.45
C ILE A 97 -20.72 22.06 37.56
N CYS A 98 -21.99 21.67 37.63
CA CYS A 98 -22.54 20.62 36.77
C CYS A 98 -22.43 20.97 35.27
N LYS A 99 -22.43 22.26 34.91
CA LYS A 99 -22.30 22.78 33.54
C LYS A 99 -20.88 23.27 33.21
N PHE A 100 -19.88 22.89 34.02
CA PHE A 100 -18.50 23.38 33.86
C PHE A 100 -17.93 23.17 32.46
N GLN A 101 -18.33 22.11 31.74
CA GLN A 101 -17.87 21.81 30.38
C GLN A 101 -18.08 22.95 29.36
N GLU A 102 -19.05 23.84 29.58
CA GLU A 102 -19.36 24.95 28.67
C GLU A 102 -18.24 26.02 28.65
N ILE A 103 -17.37 26.06 29.68
CA ILE A 103 -16.22 26.99 29.69
C ILE A 103 -15.21 26.67 28.59
N PHE A 104 -15.07 25.40 28.22
CA PHE A 104 -14.16 24.99 27.15
C PHE A 104 -14.68 25.42 25.78
N GLN A 105 -16.00 25.35 25.56
CA GLN A 105 -16.64 25.91 24.37
C GLN A 105 -16.45 27.43 24.32
N ALA A 106 -16.60 28.13 25.46
CA ALA A 106 -16.35 29.56 25.51
C ALA A 106 -14.88 29.93 25.18
N PHE A 107 -13.90 29.10 25.56
CA PHE A 107 -12.51 29.31 25.15
C PHE A 107 -12.31 29.15 23.65
N SER A 108 -12.88 28.10 23.04
CA SER A 108 -12.85 27.91 21.58
C SER A 108 -13.52 29.07 20.85
N ASP A 109 -14.70 29.49 21.31
CA ASP A 109 -15.40 30.66 20.76
C ASP A 109 -14.55 31.93 20.85
N ILE A 110 -13.85 32.17 21.96
CA ILE A 110 -12.98 33.35 22.09
C ILE A 110 -11.87 33.31 21.05
N ALA A 111 -11.27 32.15 20.80
CA ALA A 111 -10.30 31.99 19.73
C ALA A 111 -10.94 32.29 18.36
N ASP A 112 -12.11 31.73 18.06
CA ASP A 112 -12.83 31.92 16.79
C ASP A 112 -13.18 33.39 16.52
N ASN A 113 -13.74 34.10 17.50
CA ASN A 113 -14.06 35.53 17.33
C ASN A 113 -12.80 36.37 17.05
N ARG A 114 -11.66 35.97 17.61
CA ARG A 114 -10.38 36.68 17.42
C ARG A 114 -9.79 36.36 16.04
N ILE A 115 -9.97 35.15 15.54
CA ILE A 115 -9.64 34.74 14.17
C ILE A 115 -10.48 35.55 13.17
N GLU A 116 -11.80 35.61 13.35
CA GLU A 116 -12.71 36.36 12.48
C GLU A 116 -12.38 37.87 12.46
N SER A 117 -11.96 38.42 13.60
CA SER A 117 -11.58 39.83 13.70
C SER A 117 -10.22 40.20 13.07
N GLN A 118 -9.52 39.24 12.44
CA GLN A 118 -8.24 39.43 11.74
C GLN A 118 -7.17 40.17 12.57
N GLN A 119 -6.99 39.77 13.82
CA GLN A 119 -5.92 40.33 14.66
C GLN A 119 -4.52 39.94 14.14
N GLN A 120 -3.48 40.66 14.61
CA GLN A 120 -2.09 40.35 14.28
C GLN A 120 -1.77 38.87 14.59
N THR A 121 -1.20 38.16 13.62
CA THR A 121 -0.95 36.72 13.66
C THR A 121 -0.18 36.26 14.90
N THR A 122 0.83 37.02 15.33
CA THR A 122 1.61 36.70 16.56
C THR A 122 0.78 36.84 17.83
N THR A 123 -0.07 37.88 17.93
CA THR A 123 -0.95 38.06 19.10
C THR A 123 -2.02 36.97 19.19
N LEU A 124 -2.51 36.51 18.04
CA LEU A 124 -3.47 35.42 17.95
C LEU A 124 -2.84 34.10 18.40
N ALA A 125 -1.62 33.79 17.95
CA ALA A 125 -0.90 32.59 18.35
C ALA A 125 -0.57 32.55 19.85
N MET A 126 -0.22 33.70 20.46
CA MET A 126 -0.03 33.81 21.90
C MET A 126 -1.34 33.57 22.66
N LEU A 127 -2.45 34.14 22.20
CA LEU A 127 -3.76 33.91 22.80
C LEU A 127 -4.15 32.43 22.75
N ILE A 128 -3.97 31.78 21.60
CA ILE A 128 -4.22 30.33 21.43
C ILE A 128 -3.32 29.53 22.37
N SER A 129 -2.03 29.88 22.47
CA SER A 129 -1.08 29.23 23.38
C SER A 129 -1.50 29.37 24.85
N ASP A 130 -2.02 30.53 25.26
CA ASP A 130 -2.50 30.77 26.61
C ASP A 130 -3.79 30.00 26.90
N ILE A 131 -4.75 29.98 25.97
CA ILE A 131 -5.97 29.16 26.06
C ILE A 131 -5.59 27.69 26.20
N ASN A 132 -4.70 27.19 25.35
CA ASN A 132 -4.22 25.81 25.41
C ASN A 132 -3.56 25.47 26.74
N THR A 133 -2.80 26.41 27.32
CA THR A 133 -2.16 26.22 28.63
C THR A 133 -3.20 26.07 29.75
N ILE A 134 -4.26 26.88 29.73
CA ILE A 134 -5.35 26.81 30.72
C ILE A 134 -6.07 25.46 30.59
N VAL A 135 -6.44 25.09 29.36
CA VAL A 135 -7.17 23.83 29.09
C VAL A 135 -6.34 22.62 29.49
N LEU A 136 -5.05 22.58 29.12
CA LEU A 136 -4.16 21.47 29.45
C LEU A 136 -3.88 21.36 30.95
N HIS A 137 -3.76 22.47 31.67
CA HIS A 137 -3.62 22.41 33.12
C HIS A 137 -4.83 21.76 33.78
N ILE A 138 -6.04 22.17 33.37
CA ILE A 138 -7.26 21.59 33.92
C ILE A 138 -7.33 20.10 33.63
N ILE A 139 -7.01 19.68 32.40
CA ILE A 139 -6.98 18.26 32.00
C ILE A 139 -5.92 17.48 32.80
N SER A 140 -4.75 18.05 33.04
CA SER A 140 -3.69 17.40 33.81
C SER A 140 -4.11 17.16 35.27
N GLU A 141 -4.77 18.13 35.90
CA GLU A 141 -5.30 17.97 37.26
C GLU A 141 -6.44 16.93 37.32
N ILE A 142 -7.30 16.89 36.29
CA ILE A 142 -8.32 15.84 36.16
C ILE A 142 -7.67 14.45 36.04
N LYS A 143 -6.65 14.30 35.17
CA LYS A 143 -5.90 13.04 35.01
C LYS A 143 -5.28 12.57 36.33
N SER A 144 -4.58 13.47 37.03
CA SER A 144 -4.01 13.20 38.36
C SER A 144 -5.07 12.76 39.37
N SER A 145 -6.22 13.45 39.39
CA SER A 145 -7.34 13.06 40.26
C SER A 145 -7.92 11.71 39.88
N ARG A 146 -7.97 11.34 38.59
CA ARG A 146 -8.45 10.05 38.13
C ARG A 146 -7.53 8.92 38.54
N GLU A 147 -6.21 9.12 38.44
CA GLU A 147 -5.21 8.16 38.93
C GLU A 147 -5.31 7.98 40.45
N HIS A 148 -5.47 9.07 41.22
CA HIS A 148 -5.58 9.01 42.68
C HIS A 148 -6.89 8.37 43.15
N ASN A 149 -8.02 8.70 42.49
CA ASN A 149 -9.35 8.23 42.87
C ASN A 149 -9.79 6.96 42.12
N GLY A 150 -8.90 6.35 41.32
CA GLY A 150 -9.24 5.24 40.43
C GLY A 150 -9.87 4.05 41.14
N THR A 151 -9.50 3.81 42.41
CA THR A 151 -10.03 2.73 43.26
C THR A 151 -11.35 3.05 43.96
N LEU A 152 -11.71 4.33 44.08
CA LEU A 152 -12.89 4.78 44.84
C LEU A 152 -14.18 4.69 44.03
N TYR A 153 -14.06 4.79 42.70
CA TYR A 153 -15.21 4.84 41.79
C TYR A 153 -15.27 3.64 40.83
N THR A 154 -14.41 2.63 41.02
CA THR A 154 -14.46 1.40 40.23
C THR A 154 -15.72 0.61 40.57
N LEU A 155 -16.49 0.22 39.55
CA LEU A 155 -17.61 -0.70 39.73
C LEU A 155 -17.10 -2.12 39.96
N PRO A 156 -17.80 -2.94 40.76
CA PRO A 156 -17.60 -4.39 40.78
C PRO A 156 -17.71 -4.98 39.37
N GLN A 157 -16.84 -5.94 39.02
CA GLN A 157 -16.71 -6.52 37.67
C GLN A 157 -18.06 -6.95 37.05
N GLU A 158 -19.00 -7.44 37.86
CA GLU A 158 -20.33 -7.89 37.42
C GLU A 158 -21.23 -6.74 36.88
N LYS A 159 -21.07 -5.50 37.38
CA LYS A 159 -21.81 -4.32 36.91
C LYS A 159 -21.06 -3.52 35.85
N ALA A 160 -19.74 -3.69 35.75
CA ALA A 160 -18.89 -3.04 34.76
C ALA A 160 -19.19 -3.56 33.33
N ASN A 161 -19.47 -4.86 33.18
CA ASN A 161 -19.82 -5.45 31.87
C ASN A 161 -21.18 -5.00 31.32
N VAL A 162 -22.05 -4.43 32.18
CA VAL A 162 -23.40 -3.98 31.82
C VAL A 162 -23.45 -2.47 31.51
N HIS A 163 -22.47 -1.69 31.99
CA HIS A 163 -22.50 -0.23 31.90
C HIS A 163 -21.23 0.34 31.25
N GLU A 164 -21.42 1.03 30.12
CA GLU A 164 -20.35 1.68 29.37
C GLU A 164 -19.73 2.83 30.21
N TYR A 165 -18.41 2.81 30.38
CA TYR A 165 -17.68 3.90 31.06
C TYR A 165 -17.17 4.90 30.01
N LEU A 166 -17.89 6.00 29.85
CA LEU A 166 -17.48 7.11 29.00
C LEU A 166 -17.31 8.39 29.85
N PRO A 167 -16.07 8.83 30.13
CA PRO A 167 -15.82 10.05 30.89
C PRO A 167 -16.25 11.27 30.07
N TRP A 168 -16.70 12.33 30.74
CA TRP A 168 -17.14 13.56 30.07
C TRP A 168 -16.01 14.26 29.27
N THR A 169 -14.75 14.00 29.63
CA THR A 169 -13.58 14.43 28.87
C THR A 169 -13.49 13.79 27.47
N ALA A 170 -14.13 12.64 27.25
CA ALA A 170 -14.12 11.89 25.99
C ALA A 170 -15.48 11.88 25.25
N MET A 171 -16.54 12.39 25.89
CA MET A 171 -17.86 12.54 25.27
C MET A 171 -17.82 13.56 24.11
N SER A 172 -18.67 13.36 23.10
CA SER A 172 -18.97 14.32 22.04
C SER A 172 -20.29 15.05 22.33
N GLY A 173 -20.52 16.18 21.66
CA GLY A 173 -21.71 17.02 21.81
C GLY A 173 -21.58 18.09 22.90
N SER A 174 -22.70 18.76 23.20
CA SER A 174 -22.74 19.88 24.16
C SER A 174 -22.41 19.51 25.62
N VAL A 175 -22.32 18.21 25.90
CA VAL A 175 -21.96 17.66 27.22
C VAL A 175 -20.50 17.17 27.27
N GLY A 176 -19.82 17.18 26.13
CA GLY A 176 -18.52 16.57 25.94
C GLY A 176 -17.40 17.57 25.65
N LEU A 177 -16.17 17.18 26.03
CA LEU A 177 -14.96 17.98 25.83
C LEU A 177 -14.24 17.65 24.50
N ARG A 178 -14.61 16.53 23.85
CA ARG A 178 -13.86 16.00 22.71
C ARG A 178 -13.90 16.93 21.50
N ASP A 179 -15.08 17.42 21.14
CA ASP A 179 -15.25 18.22 19.93
C ASP A 179 -14.55 19.58 20.09
N THR A 180 -14.60 20.16 21.30
CA THR A 180 -13.85 21.37 21.64
C THR A 180 -12.33 21.16 21.61
N LEU A 181 -11.82 20.02 22.11
CA LEU A 181 -10.38 19.74 22.04
C LEU A 181 -9.92 19.50 20.60
N SER A 182 -10.71 18.80 19.80
CA SER A 182 -10.41 18.58 18.39
C SER A 182 -10.38 19.90 17.61
N HIS A 183 -11.33 20.81 17.91
CA HIS A 183 -11.36 22.16 17.35
C HIS A 183 -10.16 23.00 17.81
N LEU A 184 -9.80 22.96 19.09
CA LEU A 184 -8.60 23.66 19.60
C LEU A 184 -7.31 23.14 18.95
N VAL A 185 -7.20 21.84 18.68
CA VAL A 185 -6.08 21.28 17.92
C VAL A 185 -6.03 21.85 16.50
N ASP A 186 -7.15 21.87 15.78
CA ASP A 186 -7.24 22.41 14.41
C ASP A 186 -6.87 23.90 14.36
N ILE A 187 -7.43 24.71 15.27
CA ILE A 187 -7.08 26.13 15.41
C ILE A 187 -5.59 26.31 15.71
N SER A 188 -5.05 25.50 16.63
CA SER A 188 -3.66 25.60 17.06
C SER A 188 -2.68 25.30 15.93
N VAL A 189 -3.03 24.42 15.01
CA VAL A 189 -2.21 24.10 13.84
C VAL A 189 -2.32 25.21 12.80
N ARG A 190 -3.54 25.50 12.33
CA ARG A 190 -3.79 26.43 11.22
C ARG A 190 -3.44 27.88 11.55
N TYR A 191 -3.87 28.36 12.71
CA TYR A 191 -3.74 29.77 13.10
C TYR A 191 -2.66 30.02 14.15
N GLY A 192 -2.23 28.97 14.86
CA GLY A 192 -1.09 29.04 15.76
C GLY A 192 0.23 28.72 15.05
N ALA A 193 0.47 27.45 14.78
CA ALA A 193 1.77 26.93 14.33
C ALA A 193 2.18 27.40 12.93
N HIS A 194 1.24 27.47 11.97
CA HIS A 194 1.52 27.92 10.60
C HIS A 194 1.66 29.44 10.45
N CYS A 195 1.00 30.20 11.31
CA CYS A 195 0.99 31.67 11.23
C CYS A 195 2.08 32.35 12.07
N THR A 196 2.84 31.59 12.86
CA THR A 196 3.88 32.11 13.76
C THR A 196 5.28 31.83 13.21
N ASN A 197 6.11 32.87 13.15
CA ASN A 197 7.52 32.78 12.77
C ASN A 197 8.49 32.61 13.97
N GLU A 198 7.99 32.70 15.20
CA GLU A 198 8.76 32.52 16.42
C GLU A 198 8.94 31.04 16.76
N PRO A 199 10.19 30.53 16.80
CA PRO A 199 10.44 29.10 16.97
C PRO A 199 10.07 28.59 18.36
N GLU A 200 10.24 29.41 19.41
CA GLU A 200 9.90 29.03 20.79
C GLU A 200 8.39 28.87 20.97
N LEU A 201 7.60 29.79 20.42
CA LEU A 201 6.14 29.72 20.48
C LEU A 201 5.63 28.54 19.63
N LYS A 202 6.21 28.31 18.45
CA LYS A 202 5.89 27.16 17.59
C LYS A 202 6.18 25.83 18.30
N GLN A 203 7.33 25.68 18.94
CA GLN A 203 7.66 24.48 19.72
C GLN A 203 6.70 24.28 20.92
N ARG A 204 6.34 25.36 21.61
CA ARG A 204 5.35 25.31 22.69
C ARG A 204 3.98 24.88 22.19
N LEU A 205 3.52 25.41 21.06
CA LEU A 205 2.24 25.05 20.45
C LEU A 205 2.22 23.56 20.04
N TYR A 206 3.28 23.03 19.41
CA TYR A 206 3.32 21.59 19.09
C TYR A 206 3.35 20.70 20.33
N ARG A 207 4.04 21.10 21.39
CA ARG A 207 3.98 20.37 22.67
C ARG A 207 2.55 20.36 23.22
N GLN A 208 1.84 21.48 23.16
CA GLN A 208 0.45 21.57 23.58
C GLN A 208 -0.48 20.72 22.71
N ILE A 209 -0.30 20.75 21.38
CA ILE A 209 -1.05 19.91 20.43
C ILE A 209 -0.83 18.43 20.77
N TYR A 210 0.41 18.01 21.00
CA TYR A 210 0.74 16.67 21.44
C TYR A 210 -0.01 16.27 22.73
N GLU A 211 0.01 17.12 23.76
CA GLU A 211 -0.68 16.86 25.03
C GLU A 211 -2.21 16.81 24.88
N MET A 212 -2.78 17.62 23.98
CA MET A 212 -4.21 17.60 23.68
C MET A 212 -4.62 16.34 22.93
N VAL A 213 -3.86 15.97 21.89
CA VAL A 213 -4.09 14.73 21.14
C VAL A 213 -3.96 13.52 22.07
N ASP A 214 -2.97 13.53 22.96
CA ASP A 214 -2.84 12.49 23.99
C ASP A 214 -4.08 12.41 24.89
N ALA A 215 -4.62 13.53 25.36
CA ALA A 215 -5.83 13.54 26.17
C ALA A 215 -7.07 12.99 25.43
N ILE A 216 -7.22 13.30 24.14
CA ILE A 216 -8.33 12.81 23.30
C ILE A 216 -8.23 11.29 23.12
N LEU A 217 -7.05 10.80 22.74
CA LEU A 217 -6.82 9.38 22.47
C LEU A 217 -6.89 8.54 23.75
N ASP A 218 -6.33 9.03 24.86
CA ASP A 218 -6.38 8.38 26.16
C ASP A 218 -7.82 8.19 26.63
N GLY A 219 -8.64 9.25 26.56
CA GLY A 219 -10.05 9.18 26.94
C GLY A 219 -10.85 8.15 26.14
N ARG A 220 -10.47 7.91 24.89
CA ARG A 220 -11.13 6.93 24.00
C ARG A 220 -10.63 5.52 24.17
N LYS A 221 -9.34 5.34 24.50
CA LYS A 221 -8.80 4.05 24.89
C LYS A 221 -9.56 3.49 26.09
N HIS A 222 -9.78 4.32 27.12
CA HIS A 222 -10.59 3.94 28.28
C HIS A 222 -12.04 3.59 27.91
N TYR A 223 -12.62 4.29 26.94
CA TYR A 223 -13.96 3.95 26.44
C TYR A 223 -13.98 2.60 25.71
N LEU A 224 -13.00 2.33 24.86
CA LEU A 224 -12.87 1.04 24.16
C LEU A 224 -12.67 -0.13 25.13
N GLU A 225 -11.85 0.04 26.16
CA GLU A 225 -11.65 -0.96 27.21
C GLU A 225 -12.96 -1.29 27.94
N SER A 226 -13.84 -0.30 28.14
CA SER A 226 -15.15 -0.53 28.77
C SER A 226 -16.18 -1.23 27.88
N VAL A 227 -15.99 -1.19 26.56
CA VAL A 227 -16.94 -1.71 25.55
C VAL A 227 -16.44 -3.03 24.94
N HIS A 228 -15.38 -3.64 25.49
CA HIS A 228 -14.66 -4.76 24.87
C HIS A 228 -15.54 -5.96 24.48
N ASP A 229 -16.56 -6.26 25.28
CA ASP A 229 -17.47 -7.40 25.09
C ASP A 229 -18.75 -7.08 24.28
N SER A 230 -18.86 -5.86 23.72
CA SER A 230 -20.05 -5.41 22.99
C SER A 230 -19.93 -5.58 21.48
N GLU A 231 -21.04 -5.84 20.79
CA GLU A 231 -21.12 -5.86 19.31
C GLU A 231 -20.69 -4.51 18.69
N LYS A 232 -20.77 -3.41 19.44
CA LYS A 232 -20.33 -2.07 19.02
C LYS A 232 -18.81 -1.92 19.00
N TYR A 233 -18.05 -2.81 19.66
CA TYR A 233 -16.60 -2.70 19.81
C TYR A 233 -15.89 -2.57 18.48
N ASN A 234 -16.22 -3.43 17.50
CA ASN A 234 -15.56 -3.43 16.19
C ASN A 234 -15.74 -2.09 15.44
N VAL A 235 -16.94 -1.52 15.49
CA VAL A 235 -17.23 -0.22 14.84
C VAL A 235 -16.48 0.91 15.55
N LEU A 236 -16.48 0.91 16.89
CA LEU A 236 -15.78 1.91 17.69
C LEU A 236 -14.26 1.81 17.54
N LEU A 237 -13.73 0.59 17.40
CA LEU A 237 -12.31 0.35 17.16
C LEU A 237 -11.90 0.94 15.80
N GLN A 238 -12.66 0.69 14.73
CA GLN A 238 -12.37 1.29 13.42
C GLN A 238 -12.43 2.82 13.46
N GLN A 239 -13.41 3.40 14.16
CA GLN A 239 -13.50 4.87 14.32
C GLN A 239 -12.32 5.42 15.10
N PHE A 240 -11.92 4.74 16.18
CA PHE A 240 -10.76 5.11 16.97
C PHE A 240 -9.48 5.05 16.14
N GLU A 241 -9.26 3.99 15.38
CA GLU A 241 -8.10 3.85 14.50
C GLU A 241 -8.06 4.95 13.42
N SER A 242 -9.20 5.29 12.80
CA SER A 242 -9.25 6.39 11.82
C SER A 242 -8.86 7.71 12.45
N GLN A 243 -9.43 8.03 13.61
CA GLN A 243 -9.18 9.30 14.27
C GLN A 243 -7.79 9.36 14.91
N ARG A 244 -7.24 8.23 15.36
CA ARG A 244 -5.84 8.12 15.77
C ARG A 244 -4.91 8.48 14.62
N ARG A 245 -5.14 7.92 13.43
CA ARG A 245 -4.38 8.24 12.23
C ARG A 245 -4.50 9.71 11.85
N GLU A 246 -5.73 10.24 11.79
CA GLU A 246 -5.98 11.65 11.44
C GLU A 246 -5.32 12.63 12.40
N LEU A 247 -5.34 12.36 13.71
CA LEU A 247 -4.73 13.26 14.70
C LEU A 247 -3.20 13.18 14.71
N ILE A 248 -2.63 11.99 14.47
CA ILE A 248 -1.17 11.81 14.40
C ILE A 248 -0.63 12.36 13.08
N SER A 249 -1.36 12.23 11.96
CA SER A 249 -0.90 12.72 10.65
C SER A 249 -0.66 14.22 10.65
N ILE A 250 -1.45 15.00 11.39
CA ILE A 250 -1.24 16.45 11.56
C ILE A 250 0.19 16.76 12.03
N LEU A 251 0.75 15.96 12.94
CA LEU A 251 2.12 16.14 13.43
C LEU A 251 3.19 15.62 12.45
N ILE A 252 2.84 14.63 11.62
CA ILE A 252 3.73 14.09 10.59
C ILE A 252 3.88 15.13 9.46
N ASP A 253 2.76 15.70 9.02
CA ASP A 253 2.71 16.70 7.93
C ASP A 253 3.53 17.96 8.26
N ASP A 254 3.59 18.32 9.56
CA ASP A 254 4.36 19.45 10.10
C ASP A 254 5.81 19.08 10.54
N GLU A 255 6.30 17.91 10.10
CA GLU A 255 7.65 17.38 10.37
C GLU A 255 8.00 17.19 11.86
N GLN A 256 7.00 17.11 12.74
CA GLN A 256 7.17 16.88 14.18
C GLN A 256 7.28 15.39 14.53
N TYR A 257 8.23 14.70 13.91
CA TYR A 257 8.39 13.24 13.98
C TYR A 257 8.56 12.69 15.40
N GLU A 258 9.24 13.41 16.30
CA GLU A 258 9.47 12.97 17.68
C GLU A 258 8.19 12.93 18.52
N TYR A 259 7.28 13.89 18.34
CA TYR A 259 5.99 13.90 19.03
C TYR A 259 5.03 12.89 18.40
N ALA A 260 5.00 12.81 17.07
CA ALA A 260 4.19 11.84 16.35
C ALA A 260 4.57 10.40 16.73
N ALA A 261 5.86 10.09 16.82
CA ALA A 261 6.33 8.76 17.20
C ALA A 261 5.97 8.38 18.64
N LYS A 262 6.07 9.31 19.61
CA LYS A 262 5.64 9.05 21.00
C LYS A 262 4.16 8.69 21.08
N LEU A 263 3.31 9.39 20.32
CA LEU A 263 1.88 9.08 20.25
C LEU A 263 1.64 7.73 19.55
N ALA A 264 2.29 7.50 18.42
CA ALA A 264 2.14 6.27 17.66
C ALA A 264 2.64 5.05 18.44
N GLU A 265 3.72 5.17 19.21
CA GLU A 265 4.19 4.13 20.15
C GLU A 265 3.17 3.88 21.27
N LYS A 266 2.65 4.94 21.90
CA LYS A 266 1.70 4.83 23.02
C LYS A 266 0.38 4.17 22.62
N TYR A 267 -0.13 4.50 21.43
CA TYR A 267 -1.41 4.01 20.93
C TYR A 267 -1.29 2.89 19.89
N LEU A 268 -0.09 2.33 19.69
CA LEU A 268 0.21 1.25 18.75
C LEU A 268 -0.31 1.53 17.33
N ASP A 269 -0.01 2.73 16.79
CA ASP A 269 -0.28 3.04 15.39
C ASP A 269 0.91 2.68 14.50
N PHE A 270 0.94 1.42 14.06
CA PHE A 270 2.03 0.91 13.23
C PHE A 270 2.13 1.61 11.87
N GLN A 271 1.02 2.08 11.31
CA GLN A 271 1.04 2.80 10.03
C GLN A 271 1.79 4.12 10.15
N CYS A 272 1.47 4.92 11.17
CA CYS A 272 2.17 6.17 11.43
C CYS A 272 3.66 5.95 11.70
N LEU A 273 4.03 4.90 12.45
CA LEU A 273 5.44 4.57 12.70
C LEU A 273 6.21 4.26 11.40
N VAL A 274 5.61 3.49 10.49
CA VAL A 274 6.23 3.18 9.19
C VAL A 274 6.40 4.44 8.34
N ILE A 275 5.37 5.30 8.28
CA ILE A 275 5.45 6.59 7.55
C ILE A 275 6.57 7.46 8.13
N ILE A 276 6.69 7.55 9.46
CA ILE A 276 7.77 8.33 10.10
C ILE A 276 9.14 7.75 9.75
N CYS A 277 9.31 6.43 9.77
CA CYS A 277 10.55 5.78 9.36
C CYS A 277 10.86 5.99 7.87
N ASP A 278 9.85 6.15 7.02
CA ASP A 278 10.01 6.44 5.61
C ASP A 278 10.48 7.86 5.35
N GLU A 279 9.79 8.85 5.93
CA GLU A 279 10.13 10.27 5.81
C GLU A 279 11.50 10.58 6.42
N THR A 280 11.83 9.99 7.57
CA THR A 280 13.13 10.21 8.23
C THR A 280 14.27 9.37 7.65
N LYS A 281 13.97 8.36 6.82
CA LYS A 281 14.93 7.37 6.28
C LYS A 281 15.83 6.72 7.35
N ASN A 282 15.35 6.62 8.59
CA ASN A 282 16.15 6.15 9.71
C ASN A 282 15.96 4.64 9.93
N GLN A 283 16.93 3.84 9.47
CA GLN A 283 16.92 2.38 9.59
C GLN A 283 17.10 1.89 11.04
N ASP A 284 17.93 2.55 11.85
CA ASP A 284 18.13 2.17 13.25
C ASP A 284 16.85 2.29 14.07
N ARG A 285 16.04 3.32 13.77
CA ARG A 285 14.73 3.53 14.41
C ARG A 285 13.75 2.41 14.02
N LEU A 286 13.73 2.02 12.75
CA LEU A 286 12.90 0.93 12.24
C LEU A 286 13.29 -0.40 12.90
N ASP A 287 14.58 -0.72 12.97
CA ASP A 287 15.10 -1.91 13.65
C ASP A 287 14.76 -1.93 15.14
N GLY A 288 14.80 -0.76 15.79
CA GLY A 288 14.33 -0.57 17.16
C GLY A 288 12.84 -0.92 17.32
N TYR A 289 11.99 -0.49 16.37
CA TYR A 289 10.56 -0.81 16.40
C TYR A 289 10.26 -2.27 16.07
N ILE A 290 10.98 -2.86 15.13
CA ILE A 290 10.89 -4.30 14.82
C ILE A 290 11.17 -5.14 16.07
N LYS A 291 12.21 -4.81 16.84
CA LYS A 291 12.55 -5.52 18.08
C LYS A 291 11.55 -5.26 19.21
N LYS A 292 11.06 -4.02 19.35
CA LYS A 292 10.12 -3.65 20.42
C LYS A 292 8.72 -4.23 20.22
N PHE A 293 8.27 -4.36 18.98
CA PHE A 293 6.91 -4.78 18.62
C PHE A 293 6.89 -6.14 17.90
N GLU A 294 7.87 -7.01 18.19
CA GLU A 294 7.94 -8.36 17.61
C GLU A 294 6.70 -9.19 17.95
N GLU A 295 6.16 -9.06 19.17
CA GLU A 295 4.94 -9.74 19.61
C GLU A 295 3.67 -9.33 18.85
N TYR A 296 3.70 -8.18 18.16
CA TYR A 296 2.56 -7.64 17.40
C TYR A 296 2.72 -7.80 15.89
N ASP A 297 3.68 -8.62 15.44
CA ASP A 297 3.97 -8.84 14.02
C ASP A 297 4.19 -7.53 13.23
N PHE A 298 4.80 -6.52 13.87
CA PHE A 298 5.05 -5.20 13.25
C PHE A 298 5.82 -5.31 11.92
N SER A 299 6.73 -6.27 11.84
CA SER A 299 7.50 -6.54 10.61
C SER A 299 6.60 -6.96 9.44
N GLN A 300 5.62 -7.84 9.65
CA GLN A 300 4.65 -8.24 8.63
C GLN A 300 3.76 -7.06 8.23
N PHE A 301 3.31 -6.28 9.21
CA PHE A 301 2.50 -5.09 8.94
C PHE A 301 3.26 -4.08 8.07
N ALA A 302 4.51 -3.77 8.41
CA ALA A 302 5.33 -2.83 7.66
C ALA A 302 5.59 -3.31 6.23
N ILE A 303 5.91 -4.59 6.04
CA ILE A 303 6.10 -5.19 4.70
C ILE A 303 4.81 -5.08 3.87
N ASN A 304 3.67 -5.47 4.44
CA ASN A 304 2.37 -5.40 3.75
C ASN A 304 1.98 -3.95 3.40
N TRP A 305 2.33 -2.99 4.26
CA TRP A 305 2.10 -1.58 3.99
C TRP A 305 2.95 -1.10 2.80
N HIS A 306 4.24 -1.42 2.76
CA HIS A 306 5.10 -1.05 1.63
C HIS A 306 4.70 -1.73 0.32
N LEU A 307 4.18 -2.95 0.38
CA LEU A 307 3.66 -3.67 -0.78
C LEU A 307 2.46 -2.93 -1.38
N ARG A 308 1.53 -2.44 -0.55
CA ARG A 308 0.39 -1.62 -1.00
C ARG A 308 0.83 -0.32 -1.67
N GLN A 309 1.97 0.22 -1.27
CA GLN A 309 2.55 1.43 -1.88
C GLN A 309 3.39 1.15 -3.14
N ASN A 310 3.44 -0.10 -3.60
CA ASN A 310 4.27 -0.55 -4.72
C ASN A 310 5.78 -0.28 -4.55
N ARG A 311 6.25 -0.15 -3.30
CA ARG A 311 7.67 0.12 -2.96
C ARG A 311 8.42 -1.16 -2.58
N GLN A 312 8.32 -2.19 -3.42
CA GLN A 312 8.87 -3.52 -3.12
C GLN A 312 10.39 -3.49 -2.93
N GLY A 313 11.12 -2.68 -3.71
CA GLY A 313 12.58 -2.57 -3.61
C GLY A 313 13.07 -2.02 -2.26
N GLU A 314 12.34 -1.07 -1.67
CA GLU A 314 12.70 -0.45 -0.40
C GLU A 314 12.51 -1.40 0.79
N VAL A 315 11.55 -2.33 0.69
CA VAL A 315 11.36 -3.39 1.70
C VAL A 315 12.61 -4.25 1.81
N PHE A 316 13.14 -4.72 0.69
CA PHE A 316 14.31 -5.59 0.71
C PHE A 316 15.57 -4.86 1.17
N GLU A 317 15.70 -3.55 0.94
CA GLU A 317 16.81 -2.77 1.46
C GLU A 317 16.70 -2.50 2.96
N ARG A 318 15.50 -2.16 3.44
CA ARG A 318 15.26 -1.80 4.85
C ARG A 318 15.21 -3.02 5.78
N PHE A 319 14.76 -4.18 5.29
CA PHE A 319 14.59 -5.39 6.10
C PHE A 319 15.73 -6.41 5.92
N LYS A 320 16.89 -6.05 5.34
CA LYS A 320 18.05 -6.95 5.15
C LYS A 320 18.46 -7.71 6.42
N GLY A 321 18.30 -7.07 7.59
CA GLY A 321 18.62 -7.63 8.90
C GLY A 321 17.58 -8.60 9.48
N ASN A 322 16.35 -8.64 8.97
CA ASN A 322 15.25 -9.45 9.50
C ASN A 322 14.81 -10.56 8.53
N GLN A 323 15.64 -11.59 8.42
CA GLN A 323 15.40 -12.76 7.57
C GLN A 323 14.16 -13.56 7.99
N ALA A 324 13.77 -13.54 9.27
CA ALA A 324 12.60 -14.26 9.77
C ALA A 324 11.29 -13.67 9.24
N ALA A 325 11.13 -12.34 9.32
CA ALA A 325 9.95 -11.66 8.79
C ALA A 325 9.86 -11.78 7.26
N LEU A 326 10.99 -11.65 6.57
CA LEU A 326 11.06 -11.86 5.13
C LEU A 326 10.71 -13.31 4.74
N SER A 327 11.14 -14.31 5.51
CA SER A 327 10.81 -15.73 5.24
C SER A 327 9.33 -16.07 5.41
N GLN A 328 8.64 -15.40 6.35
CA GLN A 328 7.19 -15.55 6.50
C GLN A 328 6.46 -14.85 5.35
N PHE A 329 6.92 -13.66 4.95
CA PHE A 329 6.41 -12.95 3.76
C PHE A 329 6.58 -13.76 2.45
N MET A 330 7.67 -14.52 2.32
CA MET A 330 7.89 -15.41 1.17
C MET A 330 6.84 -16.51 1.03
N ARG A 331 6.28 -16.99 2.15
CA ARG A 331 5.20 -17.99 2.11
C ARG A 331 3.93 -17.39 1.52
N ASP A 332 3.69 -16.11 1.82
CA ASP A 332 2.50 -15.39 1.36
C ASP A 332 2.66 -14.87 -0.07
N HIS A 333 3.89 -14.57 -0.51
CA HIS A 333 4.20 -14.07 -1.86
C HIS A 333 5.36 -14.84 -2.53
N PRO A 334 5.08 -16.04 -3.11
CA PRO A 334 6.11 -16.85 -3.76
C PRO A 334 6.76 -16.16 -4.98
N THR A 335 6.06 -15.22 -5.62
CA THR A 335 6.55 -14.44 -6.77
C THR A 335 7.70 -13.50 -6.44
N LEU A 336 7.89 -13.15 -5.16
CA LEU A 336 8.95 -12.24 -4.70
C LEU A 336 10.14 -12.99 -4.08
N GLY A 337 10.06 -14.32 -3.97
CA GLY A 337 11.08 -15.15 -3.32
C GLY A 337 12.46 -15.07 -3.99
N TRP A 338 12.53 -14.80 -5.30
CA TRP A 338 13.79 -14.70 -6.02
C TRP A 338 14.64 -13.50 -5.59
N ILE A 339 14.03 -12.39 -5.16
CA ILE A 339 14.75 -11.15 -4.78
C ILE A 339 15.63 -11.39 -3.56
N GLN A 340 15.09 -12.02 -2.52
CA GLN A 340 15.86 -12.35 -1.32
C GLN A 340 16.90 -13.43 -1.58
N LEU A 341 16.64 -14.40 -2.47
CA LEU A 341 17.65 -15.39 -2.85
C LEU A 341 18.86 -14.74 -3.53
N VAL A 342 18.64 -13.73 -4.36
CA VAL A 342 19.70 -12.89 -4.93
C VAL A 342 20.47 -12.14 -3.84
N PHE A 343 19.78 -11.57 -2.85
CA PHE A 343 20.44 -10.90 -1.71
C PHE A 343 21.22 -11.85 -0.80
N ASN A 344 20.75 -13.09 -0.64
CA ASN A 344 21.41 -14.12 0.16
C ASN A 344 22.57 -14.81 -0.60
N GLY A 345 22.76 -14.51 -1.90
CA GLY A 345 23.80 -15.10 -2.75
C GLY A 345 23.43 -16.47 -3.33
N ASP A 346 22.20 -16.94 -3.13
CA ASP A 346 21.69 -18.22 -3.64
C ASP A 346 21.16 -18.06 -5.09
N PHE A 347 22.07 -17.75 -6.02
CA PHE A 347 21.70 -17.47 -7.41
C PHE A 347 21.09 -18.67 -8.16
N GLU A 348 21.47 -19.90 -7.81
CA GLU A 348 20.95 -21.12 -8.42
C GLU A 348 19.44 -21.29 -8.18
N ARG A 349 19.00 -21.08 -6.93
CA ARG A 349 17.58 -21.16 -6.58
C ARG A 349 16.81 -19.97 -7.16
N ALA A 350 17.42 -18.79 -7.18
CA ALA A 350 16.82 -17.61 -7.81
C ALA A 350 16.55 -17.85 -9.31
N ALA A 351 17.51 -18.43 -10.04
CA ALA A 351 17.36 -18.76 -11.46
C ALA A 351 16.21 -19.75 -11.70
N LYS A 352 16.09 -20.81 -10.88
CA LYS A 352 15.00 -21.79 -10.98
C LYS A 352 13.61 -21.18 -10.73
N ILE A 353 13.49 -20.33 -9.70
CA ILE A 353 12.22 -19.66 -9.40
C ILE A 353 11.87 -18.64 -10.50
N LEU A 354 12.85 -17.87 -10.98
CA LEU A 354 12.64 -16.92 -12.08
C LEU A 354 12.21 -17.63 -13.37
N LEU A 355 12.78 -18.81 -13.67
CA LEU A 355 12.36 -19.63 -14.80
C LEU A 355 10.91 -20.11 -14.63
N GLN A 356 10.54 -20.62 -13.46
CA GLN A 356 9.16 -21.03 -13.18
C GLN A 356 8.17 -19.86 -13.28
N LEU A 357 8.56 -18.67 -12.80
CA LEU A 357 7.74 -17.46 -12.93
C LEU A 357 7.61 -17.03 -14.39
N ALA A 358 8.69 -17.09 -15.17
CA ALA A 358 8.66 -16.79 -16.60
C ALA A 358 7.77 -17.77 -17.40
N GLN A 359 7.75 -19.05 -17.03
CA GLN A 359 6.90 -20.06 -17.66
C GLN A 359 5.41 -19.84 -17.35
N ASN A 360 5.09 -19.36 -16.15
CA ASN A 360 3.73 -19.04 -15.75
C ASN A 360 3.25 -17.69 -16.31
N GLU A 361 4.16 -16.82 -16.74
CA GLU A 361 3.84 -15.49 -17.27
C GLU A 361 3.31 -15.60 -18.70
N THR A 362 2.02 -15.31 -18.88
CA THR A 362 1.36 -15.29 -20.19
C THR A 362 0.76 -13.93 -20.55
N GLU A 363 0.78 -12.98 -19.61
CA GLU A 363 0.06 -11.70 -19.73
C GLU A 363 0.92 -10.65 -20.43
N PHE A 364 2.20 -10.53 -20.09
CA PHE A 364 3.07 -9.48 -20.63
C PHE A 364 4.41 -10.03 -21.17
N VAL A 365 4.69 -9.79 -22.45
CA VAL A 365 5.96 -10.20 -23.10
C VAL A 365 7.17 -9.54 -22.45
N GLN A 366 7.11 -8.22 -22.18
CA GLN A 366 8.21 -7.48 -21.57
C GLN A 366 8.56 -8.01 -20.17
N ARG A 367 7.54 -8.44 -19.40
CA ARG A 367 7.72 -9.02 -18.08
C ARG A 367 8.37 -10.39 -18.18
N LYS A 368 7.90 -11.25 -19.08
CA LYS A 368 8.51 -12.55 -19.36
C LYS A 368 9.97 -12.41 -19.79
N LYS A 369 10.28 -11.48 -20.70
CA LYS A 369 11.65 -11.17 -21.14
C LYS A 369 12.55 -10.72 -19.98
N SER A 370 12.03 -9.83 -19.13
CA SER A 370 12.75 -9.35 -17.95
C SER A 370 13.03 -10.49 -16.96
N MET A 371 12.06 -11.37 -16.71
CA MET A 371 12.26 -12.55 -15.86
C MET A 371 13.28 -13.54 -16.45
N LEU A 372 13.21 -13.83 -17.75
CA LEU A 372 14.15 -14.74 -18.42
C LEU A 372 15.57 -14.17 -18.49
N SER A 373 15.73 -12.87 -18.78
CA SER A 373 17.03 -12.22 -18.77
C SER A 373 17.63 -12.17 -17.36
N LEU A 374 16.82 -11.90 -16.33
CA LEU A 374 17.25 -12.01 -14.93
C LEU A 374 17.60 -13.46 -14.55
N ALA A 375 16.84 -14.45 -15.00
CA ALA A 375 17.14 -15.87 -14.78
C ALA A 375 18.48 -16.25 -15.43
N LYS A 376 18.73 -15.78 -16.66
CA LYS A 376 20.00 -15.97 -17.38
C LYS A 376 21.18 -15.33 -16.64
N LEU A 377 21.02 -14.10 -16.16
CA LEU A 377 22.06 -13.41 -15.38
C LEU A 377 22.31 -14.10 -14.04
N ALA A 378 21.27 -14.56 -13.35
CA ALA A 378 21.39 -15.33 -12.11
C ALA A 378 22.11 -16.67 -12.36
N ALA A 379 21.77 -17.38 -13.44
CA ALA A 379 22.43 -18.62 -13.83
C ALA A 379 23.91 -18.43 -14.18
N PHE A 380 24.29 -17.30 -14.80
CA PHE A 380 25.70 -16.96 -15.04
C PHE A 380 26.44 -16.54 -13.77
N ALA A 381 25.75 -15.95 -12.79
CA ALA A 381 26.35 -15.54 -11.52
C ALA A 381 26.59 -16.72 -10.56
N SER A 382 25.85 -17.83 -10.70
CA SER A 382 26.13 -19.07 -9.97
C SER A 382 27.37 -19.78 -10.51
N ALA A 383 28.24 -20.24 -9.60
CA ALA A 383 29.52 -20.86 -9.92
C ALA A 383 29.44 -22.32 -10.44
N ASP A 384 28.24 -22.88 -10.64
CA ASP A 384 28.04 -24.29 -10.95
C ASP A 384 27.78 -24.57 -12.44
N SER A 385 28.46 -25.59 -12.96
CA SER A 385 28.47 -26.03 -14.37
C SER A 385 27.20 -26.77 -14.80
N ASP A 386 26.30 -27.12 -13.88
CA ASP A 386 25.12 -27.97 -14.14
C ASP A 386 23.92 -27.20 -14.71
N LEU A 387 24.01 -25.88 -14.84
CA LEU A 387 22.95 -25.02 -15.36
C LEU A 387 22.90 -24.93 -16.89
N GLY A 388 23.77 -25.66 -17.61
CA GLY A 388 23.84 -25.62 -19.08
C GLY A 388 22.50 -25.91 -19.76
N ILE A 389 21.79 -26.95 -19.31
CA ILE A 389 20.47 -27.32 -19.85
C ILE A 389 19.41 -26.24 -19.56
N GLN A 390 19.46 -25.64 -18.37
CA GLN A 390 18.54 -24.55 -18.02
C GLN A 390 18.85 -23.29 -18.85
N LEU A 391 20.12 -23.02 -19.13
CA LEU A 391 20.55 -21.90 -19.96
C LEU A 391 20.12 -22.07 -21.42
N GLU A 392 20.23 -23.28 -21.97
CA GLU A 392 19.72 -23.60 -23.32
C GLU A 392 18.21 -23.40 -23.40
N SER A 393 17.45 -23.89 -22.41
CA SER A 393 16.01 -23.64 -22.32
C SER A 393 15.67 -22.15 -22.23
N ILE A 394 16.41 -21.39 -21.42
CA ILE A 394 16.21 -19.94 -21.30
C ILE A 394 16.53 -19.23 -22.62
N ASN A 395 17.60 -19.63 -23.30
CA ASN A 395 17.97 -19.06 -24.60
C ASN A 395 16.92 -19.36 -25.67
N ALA A 396 16.37 -20.59 -25.69
CA ALA A 396 15.28 -20.95 -26.57
C ALA A 396 14.04 -20.05 -26.35
N GLU A 397 13.63 -19.85 -25.10
CA GLU A 397 12.49 -18.97 -24.80
C GLU A 397 12.76 -17.49 -25.12
N LEU A 398 13.99 -17.00 -24.90
CA LEU A 398 14.38 -15.64 -25.27
C LEU A 398 14.38 -15.45 -26.80
N ASN A 399 14.84 -16.43 -27.57
CA ASN A 399 14.79 -16.37 -29.02
C ASN A 399 13.35 -16.26 -29.52
N ILE A 400 12.42 -17.03 -28.95
CA ILE A 400 10.97 -16.95 -29.28
C ILE A 400 10.44 -15.53 -29.04
N ILE A 401 10.82 -14.90 -27.93
CA ILE A 401 10.43 -13.52 -27.62
C ILE A 401 11.04 -12.54 -28.62
N ASP A 402 12.31 -12.72 -29.00
CA ASP A 402 12.95 -11.87 -30.00
C ASP A 402 12.26 -11.97 -31.37
N TYR A 403 11.78 -13.15 -31.76
CA TYR A 403 10.94 -13.30 -32.97
C TYR A 403 9.59 -12.59 -32.82
N GLN A 404 8.98 -12.61 -31.62
CA GLN A 404 7.74 -11.89 -31.36
C GLN A 404 7.91 -10.37 -31.42
N GLU A 405 9.04 -9.82 -30.93
CA GLU A 405 9.34 -8.38 -31.00
C GLU A 405 9.65 -7.90 -32.43
N GLN A 406 10.08 -8.80 -33.31
CA GLN A 406 10.34 -8.49 -34.71
C GLN A 406 9.06 -8.43 -35.56
N LEU A 407 7.89 -8.74 -35.00
CA LEU A 407 6.60 -8.56 -35.68
C LEU A 407 6.30 -7.07 -35.87
N SER A 408 5.77 -6.71 -37.04
CA SER A 408 5.41 -5.32 -37.34
C SER A 408 4.21 -4.87 -36.50
N GLU A 409 4.31 -3.68 -35.89
CA GLU A 409 3.23 -3.06 -35.10
C GLU A 409 1.92 -2.93 -35.91
N ALA A 410 2.02 -2.72 -37.23
CA ALA A 410 0.87 -2.60 -38.12
C ALA A 410 0.06 -3.92 -38.21
N LEU A 411 0.72 -5.07 -38.16
CA LEU A 411 0.06 -6.38 -38.14
C LEU A 411 -0.63 -6.64 -36.82
N MET A 412 0.05 -6.28 -35.74
CA MET A 412 -0.51 -6.45 -34.40
C MET A 412 -1.80 -5.63 -34.27
N GLN A 413 -1.85 -4.42 -34.83
CA GLN A 413 -3.06 -3.61 -34.89
C GLN A 413 -4.16 -4.22 -35.76
N ASN A 414 -3.81 -4.75 -36.94
CA ASN A 414 -4.79 -5.36 -37.86
C ASN A 414 -5.49 -6.57 -37.24
N PHE A 415 -4.76 -7.39 -36.48
CA PHE A 415 -5.30 -8.52 -35.73
C PHE A 415 -5.91 -8.15 -34.36
N GLY A 416 -5.93 -6.86 -34.00
CA GLY A 416 -6.55 -6.36 -32.77
C GLY A 416 -5.75 -6.61 -31.49
N TYR A 417 -4.44 -6.84 -31.59
CA TYR A 417 -3.53 -6.93 -30.44
C TYR A 417 -3.14 -5.54 -29.94
N ASP A 418 -2.97 -5.43 -28.61
CA ASP A 418 -2.46 -4.22 -27.97
C ASP A 418 -0.96 -4.05 -28.29
N VAL A 419 -0.61 -2.92 -28.90
CA VAL A 419 0.77 -2.57 -29.28
C VAL A 419 1.57 -2.09 -28.08
N GLU A 420 0.93 -1.48 -27.08
CA GLU A 420 1.63 -1.00 -25.88
C GLU A 420 1.93 -2.15 -24.91
N ASN A 421 1.01 -3.12 -24.79
CA ASN A 421 1.16 -4.28 -23.91
C ASN A 421 0.89 -5.59 -24.64
N PRO A 422 1.83 -6.07 -25.48
CA PRO A 422 1.65 -7.31 -26.20
C PRO A 422 1.61 -8.50 -25.24
N LYS A 423 0.59 -9.34 -25.42
CA LYS A 423 0.45 -10.62 -24.74
C LYS A 423 1.51 -11.61 -25.21
N VAL A 424 1.91 -12.56 -24.37
CA VAL A 424 2.80 -13.65 -24.79
C VAL A 424 2.05 -14.53 -25.79
N LEU A 425 2.54 -14.54 -27.03
CA LEU A 425 1.97 -15.35 -28.11
C LEU A 425 2.61 -16.75 -28.11
N LYS A 426 1.84 -17.74 -28.54
CA LYS A 426 2.38 -19.08 -28.80
C LYS A 426 3.19 -19.09 -30.08
N VAL A 427 4.12 -20.03 -30.21
CA VAL A 427 4.96 -20.19 -31.41
C VAL A 427 4.09 -20.35 -32.67
N GLU A 428 3.00 -21.12 -32.60
CA GLU A 428 2.04 -21.28 -33.70
C GLU A 428 1.34 -19.98 -34.10
N GLU A 429 0.99 -19.15 -33.12
CA GLU A 429 0.34 -17.85 -33.35
C GLU A 429 1.32 -16.88 -34.02
N ILE A 430 2.58 -16.88 -33.58
CA ILE A 430 3.66 -16.09 -34.19
C ILE A 430 3.88 -16.53 -35.65
N ILE A 431 3.94 -17.83 -35.91
CA ILE A 431 4.09 -18.37 -37.28
C ILE A 431 2.91 -17.97 -38.17
N ASN A 432 1.68 -18.09 -37.67
CA ASN A 432 0.49 -17.68 -38.43
C ASN A 432 0.48 -16.17 -38.73
N LEU A 433 0.97 -15.34 -37.81
CA LEU A 433 1.11 -13.90 -38.04
C LEU A 433 2.18 -13.60 -39.09
N PHE A 434 3.32 -14.28 -39.09
CA PHE A 434 4.32 -14.13 -40.16
C PHE A 434 3.76 -14.54 -41.53
N ILE A 435 2.91 -15.57 -41.57
CA ILE A 435 2.36 -16.12 -42.82
C ILE A 435 1.14 -15.34 -43.35
N SER A 436 0.39 -14.68 -42.46
CA SER A 436 -0.90 -14.05 -42.78
C SER A 436 -0.86 -13.05 -43.94
N GLU A 437 -1.83 -13.15 -44.86
CA GLU A 437 -1.98 -12.36 -46.10
C GLU A 437 -1.97 -10.84 -45.89
N GLU A 438 -2.35 -10.38 -44.69
CA GLU A 438 -2.42 -8.95 -44.32
C GLU A 438 -1.03 -8.29 -44.15
N ASN A 439 0.05 -9.08 -44.20
CA ASN A 439 1.40 -8.55 -44.35
C ASN A 439 1.67 -8.03 -45.76
N GLU A 440 1.56 -6.73 -46.01
CA GLU A 440 1.85 -6.16 -47.34
C GLU A 440 3.35 -6.22 -47.72
N ASN A 441 4.27 -6.38 -46.75
CA ASN A 441 5.73 -6.29 -46.94
C ASN A 441 6.50 -7.61 -46.70
N VAL A 442 5.88 -8.78 -46.92
CA VAL A 442 6.57 -10.05 -46.64
C VAL A 442 7.80 -10.24 -47.51
N ASN A 443 8.95 -10.40 -46.84
CA ASN A 443 10.22 -10.75 -47.47
C ASN A 443 10.55 -12.24 -47.22
N GLU A 444 11.45 -12.80 -48.04
CA GLU A 444 12.03 -14.15 -47.85
C GLU A 444 12.54 -14.40 -46.42
N PHE A 445 13.02 -13.36 -45.74
CA PHE A 445 13.51 -13.42 -44.37
C PHE A 445 12.41 -13.67 -43.33
N GLU A 446 11.17 -13.25 -43.56
CA GLU A 446 10.06 -13.47 -42.61
C GLU A 446 9.58 -14.92 -42.65
N PHE A 447 9.46 -15.49 -43.86
CA PHE A 447 9.22 -16.92 -44.03
C PHE A 447 10.37 -17.76 -43.46
N ARG A 448 11.63 -17.30 -43.59
CA ARG A 448 12.77 -17.96 -42.96
C ARG A 448 12.67 -17.97 -41.44
N LYS A 449 12.36 -16.83 -40.81
CA LYS A 449 12.13 -16.77 -39.35
C LYS A 449 11.02 -17.72 -38.92
N ALA A 450 9.94 -17.80 -39.70
CA ALA A 450 8.85 -18.74 -39.43
C ALA A 450 9.31 -20.21 -39.55
N LEU A 451 10.22 -20.54 -40.48
CA LEU A 451 10.85 -21.86 -40.57
C LEU A 451 11.81 -22.15 -39.39
N GLU A 452 12.56 -21.16 -38.91
CA GLU A 452 13.42 -21.32 -37.73
C GLU A 452 12.61 -21.58 -36.45
N LEU A 453 11.42 -20.99 -36.35
CA LEU A 453 10.48 -21.23 -35.25
C LEU A 453 9.95 -22.68 -35.21
N LEU A 454 10.03 -23.43 -36.30
CA LEU A 454 9.64 -24.86 -36.34
C LEU A 454 10.52 -25.73 -35.43
N ASN A 455 11.76 -25.32 -35.15
CA ASN A 455 12.66 -26.04 -34.24
C ASN A 455 12.12 -26.09 -32.80
N TYR A 456 11.12 -25.27 -32.48
CA TYR A 456 10.50 -25.18 -31.15
C TYR A 456 9.09 -25.83 -31.09
N ILE A 457 8.67 -26.56 -32.14
CA ILE A 457 7.36 -27.24 -32.21
C ILE A 457 7.55 -28.75 -32.22
N ASP A 458 6.71 -29.47 -31.45
CA ASP A 458 6.75 -30.94 -31.34
C ASP A 458 6.37 -31.67 -32.66
N GLU A 459 5.45 -31.11 -33.44
CA GLU A 459 5.01 -31.62 -34.76
C GLU A 459 5.25 -30.59 -35.89
N PRO A 460 6.47 -30.52 -36.45
CA PRO A 460 6.82 -29.46 -37.40
C PRO A 460 6.28 -29.68 -38.81
N TYR A 461 5.85 -30.89 -39.17
CA TYR A 461 5.51 -31.25 -40.57
C TYR A 461 4.31 -30.47 -41.13
N ASP A 462 3.21 -30.40 -40.38
CA ASP A 462 1.99 -29.73 -40.84
C ASP A 462 2.17 -28.21 -40.91
N VAL A 463 2.87 -27.64 -39.91
CA VAL A 463 3.16 -26.21 -39.86
C VAL A 463 4.16 -25.83 -40.96
N ARG A 464 5.20 -26.63 -41.17
CA ARG A 464 6.16 -26.47 -42.29
C ARG A 464 5.45 -26.46 -43.63
N HIS A 465 4.53 -27.40 -43.84
CA HIS A 465 3.73 -27.46 -45.07
C HIS A 465 2.94 -26.17 -45.29
N LYS A 466 2.32 -25.63 -44.23
CA LYS A 466 1.60 -24.35 -44.25
C LYS A 466 2.48 -23.14 -44.59
N ILE A 467 3.72 -23.10 -44.08
CA ILE A 467 4.65 -22.00 -44.36
C ILE A 467 5.00 -21.98 -45.85
N TRP A 468 5.33 -23.15 -46.39
CA TRP A 468 5.69 -23.29 -47.80
C TRP A 468 4.48 -23.10 -48.73
N SER A 469 3.29 -23.60 -48.38
CA SER A 469 2.06 -23.40 -49.16
C SER A 469 1.71 -21.91 -49.24
N ALA A 470 1.83 -21.18 -48.13
CA ALA A 470 1.58 -19.74 -48.12
C ALA A 470 2.65 -18.92 -48.85
N ALA A 471 3.93 -19.32 -48.80
CA ALA A 471 4.98 -18.69 -49.61
C ALA A 471 4.68 -18.85 -51.12
N ILE A 472 4.14 -20.00 -51.53
CA ILE A 472 3.72 -20.25 -52.91
C ILE A 472 2.50 -19.40 -53.27
N LEU A 473 1.50 -19.27 -52.39
CA LEU A 473 0.28 -18.48 -52.65
C LEU A 473 0.54 -16.98 -52.86
N ARG A 474 1.65 -16.46 -52.30
CA ARG A 474 2.09 -15.06 -52.42
C ARG A 474 2.70 -14.72 -53.78
N ASP A 475 3.25 -15.72 -54.46
CA ASP A 475 3.91 -15.56 -55.75
C ASP A 475 2.89 -15.60 -56.90
N ASN A 476 3.08 -14.75 -57.91
CA ASN A 476 2.19 -14.70 -59.08
C ASN A 476 2.59 -15.75 -60.14
N TRP A 477 2.07 -16.96 -60.02
CA TRP A 477 2.44 -18.06 -60.92
C TRP A 477 1.78 -18.05 -62.31
N THR A 478 0.80 -17.16 -62.54
CA THR A 478 -0.06 -17.20 -63.73
C THR A 478 0.31 -16.21 -64.83
N ALA A 479 1.12 -15.19 -64.52
CA ALA A 479 1.46 -14.10 -65.44
C ALA A 479 2.97 -14.04 -65.69
N TYR A 480 3.54 -15.05 -66.35
CA TYR A 480 4.95 -15.09 -66.72
C TYR A 480 5.16 -15.00 -68.23
N ASP A 481 6.26 -14.34 -68.64
CA ASP A 481 6.67 -14.27 -70.04
C ASP A 481 7.50 -15.52 -70.37
N ALA A 482 7.03 -16.35 -71.31
CA ALA A 482 7.61 -17.67 -71.60
C ALA A 482 9.08 -17.63 -72.07
N ASN A 483 9.55 -16.45 -72.50
CA ASN A 483 10.93 -16.25 -72.96
C ASN A 483 11.93 -15.92 -71.84
N ASN A 484 11.46 -15.42 -70.68
CA ASN A 484 12.30 -15.05 -69.53
C ASN A 484 11.90 -15.81 -68.26
N ALA A 485 11.48 -17.07 -68.42
CA ALA A 485 11.01 -17.90 -67.31
C ALA A 485 12.06 -18.05 -66.20
N VAL A 486 13.36 -18.17 -66.53
CA VAL A 486 14.44 -18.36 -65.54
C VAL A 486 14.72 -17.10 -64.71
N ASP A 487 14.72 -15.92 -65.33
CA ASP A 487 14.86 -14.65 -64.60
C ASP A 487 13.62 -14.35 -63.75
N TYR A 488 12.44 -14.78 -64.20
CA TYR A 488 11.21 -14.70 -63.43
C TYR A 488 11.25 -15.64 -62.21
N LEU A 489 11.80 -16.85 -62.38
CA LEU A 489 12.00 -17.81 -61.30
C LEU A 489 12.90 -17.29 -60.19
N GLN A 490 14.02 -16.66 -60.54
CA GLN A 490 14.94 -16.06 -59.56
C GLN A 490 14.31 -14.92 -58.75
N ASN A 491 13.24 -14.31 -59.27
CA ASN A 491 12.54 -13.22 -58.61
C ASN A 491 11.40 -13.68 -57.67
N LEU A 492 11.01 -14.96 -57.72
CA LEU A 492 9.97 -15.53 -56.86
C LEU A 492 10.42 -15.61 -55.40
N ILE A 493 9.53 -15.27 -54.47
CA ILE A 493 9.79 -15.34 -53.02
C ILE A 493 10.11 -16.79 -52.63
N PHE A 494 9.41 -17.76 -53.22
CA PHE A 494 9.70 -19.17 -53.02
C PHE A 494 11.13 -19.56 -53.42
N PHE A 495 11.63 -19.08 -54.56
CA PHE A 495 12.97 -19.42 -55.02
C PHE A 495 14.05 -18.77 -54.16
N LYS A 496 13.88 -17.50 -53.79
CA LYS A 496 14.81 -16.81 -52.90
C LYS A 496 14.80 -17.38 -51.48
N LEU A 497 13.64 -17.81 -50.98
CA LEU A 497 13.55 -18.54 -49.71
C LEU A 497 14.35 -19.84 -49.74
N VAL A 498 14.26 -20.61 -50.84
CA VAL A 498 15.05 -21.83 -51.05
C VAL A 498 16.55 -21.50 -51.11
N GLU A 499 16.94 -20.45 -51.81
CA GLU A 499 18.33 -19.99 -51.89
C GLU A 499 18.88 -19.59 -50.51
N VAL A 500 18.13 -18.81 -49.73
CA VAL A 500 18.48 -18.39 -48.36
C VAL A 500 18.59 -19.60 -47.42
N CYS A 501 17.66 -20.56 -47.51
CA CYS A 501 17.72 -21.77 -46.70
C CYS A 501 18.93 -22.66 -47.07
N HIS A 502 19.25 -22.78 -48.37
CA HIS A 502 20.41 -23.54 -48.83
C HIS A 502 21.74 -22.92 -48.36
N LEU A 503 21.85 -21.59 -48.42
CA LEU A 503 23.05 -20.85 -48.00
C LEU A 503 23.35 -21.00 -46.50
N MET A 504 22.34 -21.21 -45.65
CA MET A 504 22.49 -21.25 -44.20
C MET A 504 22.51 -22.66 -43.59
N ASP A 505 21.62 -23.57 -44.04
CA ASP A 505 21.47 -24.90 -43.43
C ASP A 505 21.97 -26.06 -44.32
N GLY A 506 22.44 -25.77 -45.55
CA GLY A 506 22.97 -26.77 -46.47
C GLY A 506 21.90 -27.58 -47.20
N ASP A 507 21.59 -28.81 -46.76
CA ASP A 507 20.92 -29.82 -47.59
C ASP A 507 19.41 -29.54 -47.81
N CYS A 508 19.04 -29.32 -49.07
CA CYS A 508 17.66 -29.04 -49.50
C CYS A 508 16.67 -30.18 -49.20
N GLU A 509 17.13 -31.42 -49.09
CA GLU A 509 16.29 -32.60 -48.81
C GLU A 509 15.75 -32.61 -47.38
N THR A 510 16.42 -31.95 -46.44
CA THR A 510 15.97 -31.85 -45.04
C THR A 510 14.89 -30.81 -44.84
N PHE A 511 14.80 -29.77 -45.69
CA PHE A 511 13.96 -28.57 -45.50
C PHE A 511 12.84 -28.39 -46.52
N LEU A 512 12.93 -29.00 -47.69
CA LEU A 512 11.88 -28.96 -48.71
C LEU A 512 10.97 -30.20 -48.62
N PRO A 513 9.64 -30.06 -48.41
CA PRO A 513 8.71 -31.17 -48.59
C PRO A 513 8.75 -31.69 -50.04
N PRO A 514 8.48 -32.98 -50.27
CA PRO A 514 8.48 -33.52 -51.63
C PRO A 514 7.36 -32.88 -52.46
N MET A 515 7.62 -32.73 -53.76
CA MET A 515 6.70 -32.09 -54.72
C MET A 515 5.28 -32.69 -54.70
N GLU A 516 5.18 -34.00 -54.41
CA GLU A 516 3.93 -34.75 -54.34
C GLU A 516 3.05 -34.32 -53.16
N ASP A 517 3.63 -33.88 -52.03
CA ASP A 517 2.88 -33.42 -50.86
C ASP A 517 2.25 -32.04 -51.09
N PHE A 518 2.92 -31.17 -51.87
CA PHE A 518 2.35 -29.89 -52.30
C PHE A 518 1.18 -30.07 -53.27
N LEU A 519 1.33 -30.96 -54.26
CA LEU A 519 0.30 -31.26 -55.25
C LEU A 519 -0.94 -31.95 -54.66
N ASN A 520 -0.80 -32.61 -53.50
CA ASN A 520 -1.90 -33.28 -52.80
C ASN A 520 -2.58 -32.39 -51.74
N SER A 521 -2.04 -31.20 -51.46
CA SER A 521 -2.51 -30.38 -50.34
C SER A 521 -3.73 -29.52 -50.68
N THR A 522 -4.70 -29.49 -49.77
CA THR A 522 -5.95 -28.72 -49.90
C THR A 522 -5.77 -27.21 -49.74
N GLU A 523 -4.59 -26.75 -49.29
CA GLU A 523 -4.28 -25.35 -48.99
C GLU A 523 -3.95 -24.53 -50.25
N LEU A 524 -3.48 -25.18 -51.32
CA LEU A 524 -3.13 -24.54 -52.60
C LEU A 524 -4.34 -24.33 -53.54
N GLY A 525 -5.54 -24.78 -53.13
CA GLY A 525 -6.82 -24.50 -53.81
C GLY A 525 -6.78 -24.65 -55.34
N ASP A 526 -7.19 -23.59 -56.05
CA ASP A 526 -7.35 -23.57 -57.51
C ASP A 526 -6.02 -23.52 -58.30
N LEU A 527 -4.87 -23.27 -57.65
CA LEU A 527 -3.57 -23.21 -58.32
C LEU A 527 -3.05 -24.60 -58.70
N VAL A 528 -3.39 -25.63 -57.94
CA VAL A 528 -3.00 -27.03 -58.22
C VAL A 528 -3.58 -27.51 -59.56
N HIS A 529 -4.71 -26.96 -60.00
CA HIS A 529 -5.37 -27.33 -61.27
C HIS A 529 -4.86 -26.53 -62.48
N ASN A 530 -4.03 -25.50 -62.27
CA ASN A 530 -3.50 -24.69 -63.35
C ASN A 530 -2.27 -25.35 -64.00
N THR A 531 -2.37 -25.70 -65.28
CA THR A 531 -1.27 -26.34 -66.03
C THR A 531 0.00 -25.49 -66.03
N SER A 532 -0.13 -24.17 -66.08
CA SER A 532 1.00 -23.24 -66.10
C SER A 532 1.79 -23.28 -64.78
N PHE A 533 1.09 -23.36 -63.65
CA PHE A 533 1.72 -23.52 -62.33
C PHE A 533 2.43 -24.86 -62.22
N GLN A 534 1.79 -25.96 -62.65
CA GLN A 534 2.43 -27.29 -62.60
C GLN A 534 3.69 -27.38 -63.46
N TYR A 535 3.74 -26.75 -64.64
CA TYR A 535 4.95 -26.72 -65.46
C TYR A 535 6.05 -25.88 -64.82
N LEU A 536 5.71 -24.70 -64.31
CA LEU A 536 6.67 -23.78 -63.73
C LEU A 536 7.21 -24.30 -62.38
N PHE A 537 6.37 -24.98 -61.60
CA PHE A 537 6.75 -25.65 -60.35
C PHE A 537 7.56 -26.94 -60.58
N LYS A 538 7.30 -27.69 -61.66
CA LYS A 538 8.22 -28.78 -62.08
C LYS A 538 9.58 -28.22 -62.47
N LEU A 539 9.58 -27.12 -63.22
CA LEU A 539 10.80 -26.48 -63.68
C LEU A 539 11.59 -25.85 -62.53
N THR A 540 10.94 -25.33 -61.48
CA THR A 540 11.65 -24.91 -60.26
C THR A 540 12.28 -26.08 -59.53
N TYR A 541 11.58 -27.18 -59.32
CA TYR A 541 12.14 -28.35 -58.64
C TYR A 541 13.28 -28.98 -59.45
N GLU A 542 13.16 -29.05 -60.78
CA GLU A 542 14.23 -29.49 -61.67
C GLU A 542 15.42 -28.53 -61.64
N TYR A 543 15.18 -27.22 -61.67
CA TYR A 543 16.24 -26.20 -61.59
C TYR A 543 16.90 -26.16 -60.21
N ILE A 544 16.16 -26.35 -59.12
CA ILE A 544 16.71 -26.50 -57.76
C ILE A 544 17.53 -27.80 -57.70
N ALA A 545 17.03 -28.91 -58.26
CA ALA A 545 17.77 -30.17 -58.30
C ALA A 545 19.05 -30.08 -59.17
N ASP A 546 19.03 -29.30 -60.27
CA ASP A 546 20.20 -29.12 -61.14
C ASP A 546 21.16 -28.03 -60.65
N ALA A 547 20.68 -26.94 -60.05
CA ALA A 547 21.51 -25.87 -59.48
C ALA A 547 22.21 -26.30 -58.19
N PHE A 548 21.59 -27.19 -57.40
CA PHE A 548 22.15 -27.72 -56.16
C PHE A 548 22.71 -29.15 -56.28
N LYS A 549 22.78 -29.71 -57.50
CA LYS A 549 23.59 -30.91 -57.78
C LYS A 549 25.06 -30.58 -57.53
N LYS A 550 25.65 -31.23 -56.52
CA LYS A 550 27.12 -31.28 -56.35
C LYS A 550 27.74 -31.64 -57.71
N PRO A 551 28.78 -30.91 -58.19
CA PRO A 551 29.54 -31.38 -59.33
C PRO A 551 30.09 -32.76 -58.94
N ILE A 552 29.63 -33.79 -59.64
CA ILE A 552 30.20 -35.13 -59.54
C ILE A 552 31.67 -34.95 -59.91
N GLU A 553 32.56 -35.10 -58.93
CA GLU A 553 33.98 -35.30 -59.19
C GLU A 553 34.07 -36.46 -60.20
N THR A 554 34.32 -36.12 -61.46
CA THR A 554 34.83 -37.06 -62.43
C THR A 554 36.15 -37.57 -61.88
N SER A 555 36.07 -38.74 -61.26
CA SER A 555 37.17 -39.68 -61.12
C SER A 555 37.79 -39.91 -62.49
N MET A 556 38.79 -39.10 -62.86
CA MET A 556 39.78 -39.50 -63.84
C MET A 556 40.81 -40.36 -63.12
N GLU A 557 40.57 -41.67 -63.18
CA GLU A 557 41.64 -42.67 -63.09
C GLU A 557 42.60 -42.47 -64.29
N LEU A 558 43.83 -42.01 -64.00
CA LEU A 558 45.11 -42.67 -64.34
C LEU A 558 46.30 -41.77 -64.00
#